data_AF-M7NXP2-F1
#
_entry.id   AF-M7NXP2-F1
#
_cell.length_a   1.000
_cell.length_b   1.000
_cell.length_c   1.000
_cell.angle_alpha   90.00
_cell.angle_beta   90.00
_cell.angle_gamma   90.00
#
_symmetry.space_group_name_H-M   'P 1'
#
loop_
_entity.id
_entity.type
_entity.pdbx_description
1 polymer ?
#
loop_
_entity_poly.entity_id
_entity_poly.type
_entity_poly.pdbx_seq_one_letter_code
_entity_poly.pdbx_strand_id
1 'polypeptide(L)'
;MKKIHLFTCLLIMLSVVWSCEEKDNLDPIGNWDLSMAQPTSPAANAVLVLDEDNPTAPLRFEWGPATSSKNYGIRYSLVLVEAGSADLSAPIYRVSSGTNGRDLFATPTARQIDQALSIAGYEAGSTVDLQWGVVARSLDKETVSFQPISITRFLTESAPLDLYLSGPATEQGSTLANAIPMKAFTDPDGNPTSVFEVYTSLKAGETFHFYSQPSEQSLQYGGTNGQLQKDGAGITAPAAGTYRITVDFNTNTYNLLKIDKWSVVGGNIQGGWGGDAPLQYQGNGVWKGTVDLTEPSGFVFRANGDWAYLLKRIKGTTNQLVMESQAGTQGIQFEDIPSTGVGPHVFTLTLSGDEYTYSIEEYTGGGGPAETPEQLFLLAGGEVVAELTKNGDRFTSGRHLALQAGQSYSLNSASDGSGTSYALEGSLGQTDTPNADKVEGSLPFGTGSGAMAVARDQAYRLTVDFASESVSWMYYNIKLFHWDEVGGGWDGRSELLMTYEHPYTFRLSGAQLTAGYHSKFFSPWDVQFGADSPTALSGTMTNGGDNITNITESGLYDVTIEVANDYSIGTYEFVKQ
;
A
#
# COMPACT_ATOMS: atom_id res chain seq x y z
N MET A 1 0.11 74.83 49.33
CA MET A 1 0.08 74.94 47.85
C MET A 1 0.68 73.68 47.21
N LYS A 2 0.02 72.51 47.37
CA LYS A 2 0.51 71.21 46.85
C LYS A 2 -0.49 70.52 45.89
N LYS A 3 -1.60 71.19 45.53
CA LYS A 3 -2.64 70.63 44.66
C LYS A 3 -2.67 71.21 43.24
N ILE A 4 -1.80 72.18 42.91
CA ILE A 4 -1.75 72.79 41.57
C ILE A 4 -0.71 72.11 40.65
N HIS A 5 0.29 71.41 41.20
CA HIS A 5 1.27 70.67 40.38
C HIS A 5 0.79 69.29 39.91
N LEU A 6 -0.28 68.75 40.50
CA LEU A 6 -0.83 67.45 40.08
C LEU A 6 -1.68 67.57 38.80
N PHE A 7 -2.27 68.75 38.55
CA PHE A 7 -3.05 69.00 37.33
C PHE A 7 -2.17 69.35 36.12
N THR A 8 -0.94 69.84 36.33
CA THR A 8 -0.03 70.15 35.22
C THR A 8 0.73 68.92 34.71
N CYS A 9 0.96 67.91 35.56
CA CYS A 9 1.55 66.63 35.12
C CYS A 9 0.53 65.70 34.43
N LEU A 10 -0.76 65.83 34.73
CA LEU A 10 -1.81 65.04 34.06
C LEU A 10 -2.13 65.58 32.65
N LEU A 11 -1.87 66.87 32.39
CA LEU A 11 -2.08 67.48 31.07
C LEU A 11 -0.90 67.26 30.09
N ILE A 12 0.27 66.83 30.59
CA ILE A 12 1.47 66.53 29.78
C ILE A 12 1.59 65.01 29.49
N MET A 13 0.85 64.17 30.21
CA MET A 13 0.67 62.73 29.92
C MET A 13 -0.51 62.45 28.96
N LEU A 14 -1.07 63.49 28.33
CA LEU A 14 -2.18 63.39 27.37
C LEU A 14 -1.76 63.73 25.92
N SER A 15 -0.45 63.77 25.64
CA SER A 15 0.09 64.14 24.32
C SER A 15 0.95 63.05 23.65
N VAL A 16 0.87 61.80 24.12
CA VAL A 16 1.51 60.64 23.45
C VAL A 16 0.48 59.53 23.22
N VAL A 17 -0.59 59.87 22.50
CA VAL A 17 -1.35 58.86 21.74
C VAL A 17 -1.51 59.41 20.32
N TRP A 18 -0.37 59.58 19.65
CA TRP A 18 -0.37 59.53 18.20
C TRP A 18 -0.50 58.05 17.85
N SER A 19 -1.75 57.57 17.90
CA SER A 19 -2.10 56.38 17.15
C SER A 19 -1.76 56.72 15.71
N CYS A 20 -0.76 56.04 15.15
CA CYS A 20 -0.84 55.75 13.73
C CYS A 20 -2.24 55.21 13.49
N GLU A 21 -3.03 55.84 12.63
CA GLU A 21 -3.97 55.03 11.86
C GLU A 21 -3.07 54.05 11.11
N GLU A 22 -2.97 52.82 11.61
CA GLU A 22 -2.73 51.72 10.68
C GLU A 22 -3.86 51.86 9.67
N LYS A 23 -3.50 52.27 8.45
CA LYS A 23 -4.34 52.01 7.31
C LYS A 23 -4.61 50.52 7.37
N ASP A 24 -5.84 50.20 7.76
CA ASP A 24 -6.40 48.87 7.70
C ASP A 24 -6.33 48.48 6.22
N ASN A 25 -5.23 47.82 5.84
CA ASN A 25 -4.93 47.40 4.47
C ASN A 25 -5.68 46.10 4.13
N LEU A 26 -6.79 45.86 4.82
CA LEU A 26 -7.75 44.83 4.48
C LEU A 26 -8.93 45.54 3.81
N ASP A 27 -8.75 45.87 2.52
CA ASP A 27 -9.91 45.99 1.62
C ASP A 27 -10.81 44.76 1.91
N PRO A 28 -12.12 44.94 2.16
CA PRO A 28 -12.97 43.80 2.49
C PRO A 28 -12.85 42.75 1.39
N ILE A 29 -12.49 41.53 1.79
CA ILE A 29 -12.44 40.35 0.92
C ILE A 29 -13.72 40.37 0.07
N GLY A 30 -13.56 40.57 -1.25
CA GLY A 30 -14.67 40.54 -2.21
C GLY A 30 -15.02 41.84 -2.95
N ASN A 31 -14.53 43.03 -2.54
CA ASN A 31 -14.83 44.32 -3.22
C ASN A 31 -13.90 44.62 -4.42
N TRP A 32 -13.89 43.73 -5.39
CA TRP A 32 -13.13 43.87 -6.64
C TRP A 32 -13.81 43.06 -7.75
N ASP A 33 -13.61 43.40 -9.01
CA ASP A 33 -14.27 42.75 -10.14
C ASP A 33 -13.26 41.99 -10.98
N LEU A 34 -13.70 40.86 -11.53
CA LEU A 34 -12.97 40.08 -12.53
C LEU A 34 -13.79 40.14 -13.83
N SER A 35 -13.21 40.65 -14.91
CA SER A 35 -13.86 40.59 -16.23
C SER A 35 -13.71 39.20 -16.86
N MET A 36 -14.48 38.93 -17.90
CA MET A 36 -14.37 37.69 -18.67
C MET A 36 -13.21 37.78 -19.66
N ALA A 37 -12.38 36.73 -19.74
CA ALA A 37 -11.51 36.53 -20.90
C ALA A 37 -12.39 36.32 -22.15
N GLN A 38 -11.98 36.78 -23.33
CA GLN A 38 -12.80 36.64 -24.54
C GLN A 38 -12.14 35.64 -25.49
N PRO A 39 -12.81 34.53 -25.88
CA PRO A 39 -12.24 33.57 -26.81
C PRO A 39 -12.03 34.24 -28.18
N THR A 40 -10.89 34.00 -28.84
CA THR A 40 -10.56 34.65 -30.11
C THR A 40 -10.26 33.66 -31.24
N SER A 41 -9.60 32.55 -30.94
CA SER A 41 -9.28 31.50 -31.91
C SER A 41 -9.37 30.12 -31.24
N PRO A 42 -9.96 29.09 -31.87
CA PRO A 42 -10.69 29.13 -33.13
C PRO A 42 -11.90 30.09 -33.10
N ALA A 43 -12.25 30.67 -34.23
CA ALA A 43 -13.39 31.59 -34.32
C ALA A 43 -14.72 30.86 -34.03
N ALA A 44 -15.74 31.61 -33.63
CA ALA A 44 -17.09 31.06 -33.41
C ALA A 44 -17.59 30.28 -34.64
N ASN A 45 -18.10 29.07 -34.39
CA ASN A 45 -18.54 28.09 -35.40
C ASN A 45 -17.42 27.56 -36.29
N ALA A 46 -16.16 27.62 -35.84
CA ALA A 46 -15.07 26.90 -36.50
C ALA A 46 -15.36 25.40 -36.51
N VAL A 47 -14.95 24.74 -37.59
CA VAL A 47 -14.96 23.29 -37.73
C VAL A 47 -13.53 22.80 -37.63
N LEU A 48 -13.21 22.03 -36.60
CA LEU A 48 -11.92 21.36 -36.46
C LEU A 48 -12.06 19.90 -36.86
N VAL A 49 -11.24 19.45 -37.78
CA VAL A 49 -11.09 18.02 -38.09
C VAL A 49 -9.80 17.55 -37.42
N LEU A 50 -9.91 16.61 -36.49
CA LEU A 50 -8.76 16.07 -35.80
C LEU A 50 -7.94 15.20 -36.76
N ASP A 51 -6.64 15.46 -36.83
CA ASP A 51 -5.72 14.75 -37.71
C ASP A 51 -5.20 13.47 -37.04
N GLU A 52 -5.75 12.32 -37.44
CA GLU A 52 -5.41 11.00 -36.91
C GLU A 52 -4.00 10.56 -37.31
N ASP A 53 -3.48 11.02 -38.44
CA ASP A 53 -2.11 10.72 -38.89
C ASP A 53 -1.07 11.52 -38.09
N ASN A 54 -1.49 12.63 -37.46
CA ASN A 54 -0.66 13.47 -36.60
C ASN A 54 -1.31 13.67 -35.23
N PRO A 55 -1.48 12.60 -34.42
CA PRO A 55 -2.27 12.65 -33.20
C PRO A 55 -1.66 13.54 -32.11
N THR A 56 -0.35 13.81 -32.18
CA THR A 56 0.36 14.73 -31.29
C THR A 56 0.35 16.19 -31.78
N ALA A 57 -0.31 16.49 -32.91
CA ALA A 57 -0.41 17.84 -33.44
C ALA A 57 -1.11 18.78 -32.44
N PRO A 58 -0.51 19.94 -32.12
CA PRO A 58 -1.09 20.89 -31.19
C PRO A 58 -2.26 21.65 -31.82
N LEU A 59 -3.38 21.71 -31.11
CA LEU A 59 -4.55 22.52 -31.44
C LEU A 59 -4.51 23.81 -30.62
N ARG A 60 -4.37 24.95 -31.27
CA ARG A 60 -4.16 26.23 -30.58
C ARG A 60 -5.48 26.94 -30.31
N PHE A 61 -5.78 27.14 -29.03
CA PHE A 61 -6.89 27.97 -28.54
C PHE A 61 -6.33 29.24 -27.91
N GLU A 62 -6.87 30.40 -28.26
CA GLU A 62 -6.39 31.73 -27.83
C GLU A 62 -7.51 32.63 -27.33
N TRP A 63 -7.20 33.53 -26.41
CA TRP A 63 -8.17 34.47 -25.86
C TRP A 63 -7.58 35.83 -25.49
N GLY A 64 -8.44 36.84 -25.40
CA GLY A 64 -8.12 38.14 -24.83
C GLY A 64 -7.98 38.08 -23.31
N PRO A 65 -7.14 38.94 -22.70
CA PRO A 65 -6.92 38.95 -21.27
C PRO A 65 -8.19 39.38 -20.50
N ALA A 66 -8.44 38.70 -19.38
CA ALA A 66 -9.31 39.24 -18.34
C ALA A 66 -8.58 40.32 -17.54
N THR A 67 -9.34 41.14 -16.82
CA THR A 67 -8.83 42.22 -15.98
C THR A 67 -9.41 42.10 -14.57
N SER A 68 -8.55 42.29 -13.57
CA SER A 68 -8.96 42.47 -12.18
C SER A 68 -8.98 43.96 -11.86
N SER A 69 -10.06 44.49 -11.27
CA SER A 69 -10.13 45.92 -10.91
C SER A 69 -9.12 46.34 -9.82
N LYS A 70 -8.42 45.37 -9.21
CA LYS A 70 -7.36 45.55 -8.22
C LYS A 70 -6.00 44.96 -8.66
N ASN A 71 -5.86 44.58 -9.94
CA ASN A 71 -4.63 44.01 -10.52
C ASN A 71 -4.15 42.71 -9.83
N TYR A 72 -5.07 41.90 -9.30
CA TYR A 72 -4.73 40.56 -8.82
C TYR A 72 -4.33 39.64 -9.98
N GLY A 73 -3.47 38.66 -9.69
CA GLY A 73 -2.99 37.70 -10.68
C GLY A 73 -4.11 36.78 -11.16
N ILE A 74 -4.24 36.64 -12.49
CA ILE A 74 -5.27 35.83 -13.13
C ILE A 74 -4.63 34.57 -13.71
N ARG A 75 -5.32 33.44 -13.55
CA ARG A 75 -5.01 32.17 -14.20
C ARG A 75 -6.12 31.74 -15.13
N TYR A 76 -5.78 31.15 -16.27
CA TYR A 76 -6.70 30.73 -17.32
C TYR A 76 -6.68 29.22 -17.50
N SER A 77 -7.85 28.66 -17.77
CA SER A 77 -8.00 27.28 -18.25
C SER A 77 -8.94 27.25 -19.46
N LEU A 78 -8.57 26.42 -20.45
CA LEU A 78 -9.46 26.02 -21.53
C LEU A 78 -10.41 24.95 -21.00
N VAL A 79 -11.69 25.04 -21.36
CA VAL A 79 -12.70 24.01 -21.12
C VAL A 79 -13.44 23.69 -22.42
N LEU A 80 -13.85 22.44 -22.58
CA LEU A 80 -14.76 21.98 -23.62
C LEU A 80 -16.00 21.40 -22.95
N VAL A 81 -17.19 21.81 -23.38
CA VAL A 81 -18.47 21.35 -22.84
C VAL A 81 -19.49 21.14 -23.97
N GLU A 82 -20.57 20.42 -23.68
CA GLU A 82 -21.67 20.22 -24.61
C GLU A 82 -22.27 21.56 -25.08
N ALA A 83 -22.74 21.61 -26.33
CA ALA A 83 -23.40 22.80 -26.86
C ALA A 83 -24.61 23.22 -26.01
N GLY A 84 -24.67 24.49 -25.62
CA GLY A 84 -25.72 25.05 -24.75
C GLY A 84 -25.51 24.84 -23.24
N SER A 85 -24.57 24.01 -22.80
CA SER A 85 -24.22 23.84 -21.38
C SER A 85 -23.36 25.00 -20.84
N ALA A 86 -23.57 25.40 -19.59
CA ALA A 86 -22.66 26.26 -18.84
C ALA A 86 -22.06 25.55 -17.62
N ASP A 87 -22.24 24.23 -17.54
CA ASP A 87 -21.78 23.42 -16.41
C ASP A 87 -20.28 23.14 -16.52
N LEU A 88 -19.53 23.56 -15.49
CA LEU A 88 -18.09 23.36 -15.37
C LEU A 88 -17.72 22.28 -14.34
N SER A 89 -18.71 21.60 -13.74
CA SER A 89 -18.48 20.56 -12.74
C SER A 89 -17.90 19.28 -13.35
N ALA A 90 -18.25 18.97 -14.60
CA ALA A 90 -17.74 17.83 -15.36
C ALA A 90 -17.57 18.20 -16.85
N PRO A 91 -16.60 19.06 -17.20
CA PRO A 91 -16.36 19.40 -18.59
C PRO A 91 -15.82 18.18 -19.36
N ILE A 92 -16.11 18.11 -20.66
CA ILE A 92 -15.58 17.08 -21.56
C ILE A 92 -14.05 17.10 -21.52
N TYR A 93 -13.47 18.31 -21.54
CA TYR A 93 -12.03 18.49 -21.43
C TYR A 93 -11.70 19.76 -20.66
N ARG A 94 -10.62 19.73 -19.89
CA ARG A 94 -10.08 20.91 -19.19
C ARG A 94 -8.56 20.87 -19.14
N VAL A 95 -7.94 21.99 -19.49
CA VAL A 95 -6.49 22.15 -19.37
C VAL A 95 -6.13 23.56 -18.93
N SER A 96 -5.18 23.68 -17.99
CA SER A 96 -4.62 24.98 -17.63
C SER A 96 -3.74 25.51 -18.75
N SER A 97 -3.77 26.82 -18.97
CA SER A 97 -2.81 27.47 -19.87
C SER A 97 -1.38 27.38 -19.33
N GLY A 98 -0.41 27.62 -20.22
CA GLY A 98 1.02 27.59 -19.86
C GLY A 98 1.43 28.70 -18.88
N THR A 99 2.71 28.73 -18.53
CA THR A 99 3.29 29.69 -17.56
C THR A 99 2.51 29.74 -16.23
N ASN A 100 2.19 28.58 -15.67
CA ASN A 100 1.37 28.42 -14.46
C ASN A 100 -0.02 29.07 -14.59
N GLY A 101 -0.65 28.91 -15.76
CA GLY A 101 -1.99 29.42 -16.04
C GLY A 101 -2.03 30.86 -16.55
N ARG A 102 -0.92 31.50 -16.90
CA ARG A 102 -0.91 32.93 -17.28
C ARG A 102 -0.98 33.16 -18.78
N ASP A 103 -0.66 32.15 -19.58
CA ASP A 103 -0.67 32.29 -21.02
C ASP A 103 -2.09 32.59 -21.52
N LEU A 104 -2.17 33.37 -22.60
CA LEU A 104 -3.42 33.71 -23.27
C LEU A 104 -3.81 32.67 -24.33
N PHE A 105 -3.27 31.46 -24.19
CA PHE A 105 -3.54 30.35 -25.07
C PHE A 105 -3.34 29.00 -24.36
N ALA A 106 -3.94 27.95 -24.91
CA ALA A 106 -3.68 26.56 -24.59
C ALA A 106 -3.49 25.77 -25.89
N THR A 107 -2.66 24.72 -25.83
CA THR A 107 -2.32 23.87 -26.98
C THR A 107 -2.51 22.38 -26.66
N PRO A 108 -3.74 21.92 -26.37
CA PRO A 108 -4.00 20.48 -26.29
C PRO A 108 -3.65 19.80 -27.61
N THR A 109 -3.25 18.53 -27.55
CA THR A 109 -3.02 17.73 -28.77
C THR A 109 -4.34 17.21 -29.36
N ALA A 110 -4.35 16.91 -30.66
CA ALA A 110 -5.51 16.29 -31.31
C ALA A 110 -5.97 15.01 -30.58
N ARG A 111 -5.02 14.16 -30.14
CA ARG A 111 -5.29 12.95 -29.35
C ARG A 111 -5.99 13.24 -28.03
N GLN A 112 -5.55 14.27 -27.29
CA GLN A 112 -6.18 14.60 -26.00
C GLN A 112 -7.64 15.02 -26.17
N ILE A 113 -7.94 15.79 -27.23
CA ILE A 113 -9.32 16.16 -27.54
C ILE A 113 -10.12 14.94 -28.01
N ASP A 114 -9.56 14.09 -28.87
CA ASP A 114 -10.26 12.87 -29.34
C ASP A 114 -10.60 11.92 -28.19
N GLN A 115 -9.66 11.66 -27.28
CA GLN A 115 -9.87 10.81 -26.10
C GLN A 115 -10.95 11.38 -25.18
N ALA A 116 -10.95 12.69 -24.94
CA ALA A 116 -11.97 13.35 -24.15
C ALA A 116 -13.37 13.18 -24.75
N LEU A 117 -13.49 13.29 -26.08
CA LEU A 117 -14.75 13.03 -26.78
C LEU A 117 -15.16 11.56 -26.76
N SER A 118 -14.19 10.65 -26.84
CA SER A 118 -14.42 9.21 -26.69
C SER A 118 -14.98 8.86 -25.31
N ILE A 119 -14.42 9.45 -24.25
CA ILE A 119 -14.87 9.30 -22.85
C ILE A 119 -16.29 9.87 -22.68
N ALA A 120 -16.58 10.99 -23.35
CA ALA A 120 -17.92 11.58 -23.36
C ALA A 120 -18.95 10.76 -24.18
N GLY A 121 -18.55 9.66 -24.83
CA GLY A 121 -19.45 8.75 -25.53
C GLY A 121 -19.77 9.14 -26.98
N TYR A 122 -19.02 10.07 -27.58
CA TYR A 122 -19.18 10.38 -29.01
C TYR A 122 -18.51 9.30 -29.87
N GLU A 123 -19.14 8.91 -30.97
CA GLU A 123 -18.64 7.84 -31.87
C GLU A 123 -17.43 8.30 -32.70
N ALA A 124 -16.51 7.39 -33.00
CA ALA A 124 -15.38 7.67 -33.90
C ALA A 124 -15.87 8.12 -35.29
N GLY A 125 -15.17 9.08 -35.90
CA GLY A 125 -15.49 9.69 -37.18
C GLY A 125 -16.70 10.64 -37.17
N SER A 126 -17.39 10.78 -36.03
CA SER A 126 -18.52 11.70 -35.91
C SER A 126 -18.05 13.15 -35.79
N THR A 127 -18.87 14.07 -36.29
CA THR A 127 -18.76 15.50 -36.04
C THR A 127 -19.70 15.88 -34.91
N VAL A 128 -19.17 16.53 -33.89
CA VAL A 128 -19.89 16.89 -32.66
C VAL A 128 -19.93 18.40 -32.53
N ASP A 129 -21.13 18.95 -32.29
CA ASP A 129 -21.32 20.36 -31.96
C ASP A 129 -21.13 20.58 -30.46
N LEU A 130 -20.20 21.46 -30.12
CA LEU A 130 -19.75 21.74 -28.76
C LEU A 130 -19.65 23.25 -28.55
N GLN A 131 -19.22 23.63 -27.35
CA GLN A 131 -18.66 24.95 -27.12
C GLN A 131 -17.37 24.83 -26.31
N TRP A 132 -16.42 25.69 -26.62
CA TRP A 132 -15.20 25.83 -25.85
C TRP A 132 -15.26 27.13 -25.06
N GLY A 133 -14.70 27.12 -23.87
CA GLY A 133 -14.72 28.26 -22.97
C GLY A 133 -13.38 28.54 -22.34
N VAL A 134 -13.26 29.77 -21.84
CA VAL A 134 -12.08 30.22 -21.12
C VAL A 134 -12.48 30.59 -19.71
N VAL A 135 -12.03 29.79 -18.77
CA VAL A 135 -12.20 30.05 -17.34
C VAL A 135 -11.07 30.96 -16.88
N ALA A 136 -11.40 32.19 -16.48
CA ALA A 136 -10.46 33.11 -15.84
C ALA A 136 -10.69 33.09 -14.33
N ARG A 137 -9.65 32.79 -13.56
CA ARG A 137 -9.71 32.69 -12.10
C ARG A 137 -8.70 33.62 -11.46
N SER A 138 -9.13 34.37 -10.45
CA SER A 138 -8.27 35.19 -9.61
C SER A 138 -8.76 35.12 -8.18
N LEU A 139 -7.89 34.71 -7.25
CA LEU A 139 -8.25 34.47 -5.85
C LEU A 139 -9.52 33.59 -5.73
N ASP A 140 -10.59 34.15 -5.19
CA ASP A 140 -11.89 33.53 -4.94
C ASP A 140 -12.91 33.72 -6.08
N LYS A 141 -12.61 34.54 -7.11
CA LYS A 141 -13.52 34.79 -8.23
C LYS A 141 -13.14 34.03 -9.49
N GLU A 142 -14.18 33.59 -10.19
CA GLU A 142 -14.09 32.87 -11.46
C GLU A 142 -15.10 33.45 -12.44
N THR A 143 -14.66 33.66 -13.69
CA THR A 143 -15.52 34.04 -14.81
C THR A 143 -15.28 33.08 -15.97
N VAL A 144 -16.31 32.90 -16.80
CA VAL A 144 -16.24 32.06 -17.99
C VAL A 144 -16.95 32.74 -19.15
N SER A 145 -16.41 32.55 -20.34
CA SER A 145 -17.03 32.89 -21.61
C SER A 145 -16.88 31.71 -22.54
N PHE A 146 -17.83 31.56 -23.48
CA PHE A 146 -17.87 30.43 -24.41
C PHE A 146 -17.96 30.90 -25.86
N GLN A 147 -17.51 30.05 -26.77
CA GLN A 147 -17.80 30.14 -28.21
C GLN A 147 -18.16 28.76 -28.78
N PRO A 148 -19.11 28.70 -29.73
CA PRO A 148 -19.49 27.45 -30.38
C PRO A 148 -18.36 26.94 -31.28
N ILE A 149 -18.23 25.61 -31.36
CA ILE A 149 -17.25 24.93 -32.19
C ILE A 149 -17.79 23.55 -32.60
N SER A 150 -17.49 23.09 -33.81
CA SER A 150 -17.75 21.72 -34.22
C SER A 150 -16.42 20.97 -34.34
N ILE A 151 -16.34 19.76 -33.81
CA ILE A 151 -15.12 18.95 -33.85
C ILE A 151 -15.44 17.59 -34.47
N THR A 152 -14.72 17.20 -35.51
CA THR A 152 -14.75 15.86 -36.10
C THR A 152 -13.67 15.00 -35.44
N ARG A 153 -14.09 13.91 -34.80
CA ARG A 153 -13.21 12.91 -34.17
C ARG A 153 -12.30 12.20 -35.20
N PHE A 154 -11.27 11.50 -34.70
CA PHE A 154 -10.52 10.54 -35.52
C PHE A 154 -11.45 9.48 -36.11
N LEU A 155 -11.09 8.91 -37.26
CA LEU A 155 -11.91 7.88 -37.92
C LEU A 155 -11.90 6.57 -37.13
N THR A 156 -10.83 6.29 -36.37
CA THR A 156 -10.75 5.17 -35.44
C THR A 156 -10.53 5.63 -34.00
N GLU A 157 -10.75 4.72 -33.04
CA GLU A 157 -10.53 5.03 -31.63
C GLU A 157 -9.05 5.25 -31.35
N SER A 158 -8.71 6.38 -30.72
CA SER A 158 -7.35 6.65 -30.29
C SER A 158 -6.93 5.72 -29.15
N ALA A 159 -5.71 5.21 -29.23
CA ALA A 159 -5.10 4.50 -28.13
C ALA A 159 -4.90 5.43 -26.92
N PRO A 160 -5.16 4.96 -25.68
CA PRO A 160 -4.91 5.71 -24.47
C PRO A 160 -3.42 6.07 -24.32
N LEU A 161 -3.13 7.12 -23.54
CA LEU A 161 -1.75 7.50 -23.18
C LEU A 161 -1.27 6.74 -21.94
N ASP A 162 -2.18 6.56 -20.98
CA ASP A 162 -1.98 5.83 -19.74
C ASP A 162 -2.98 4.68 -19.66
N LEU A 163 -2.58 3.57 -19.05
CA LEU A 163 -3.45 2.41 -18.87
C LEU A 163 -3.31 1.86 -17.46
N TYR A 164 -4.44 1.47 -16.89
CA TYR A 164 -4.56 0.95 -15.54
C TYR A 164 -5.33 -0.36 -15.56
N LEU A 165 -4.98 -1.27 -14.67
CA LEU A 165 -5.61 -2.57 -14.51
C LEU A 165 -6.42 -2.59 -13.21
N SER A 166 -7.70 -2.98 -13.28
CA SER A 166 -8.56 -3.10 -12.10
C SER A 166 -9.61 -4.19 -12.25
N GLY A 167 -10.03 -4.77 -11.13
CA GLY A 167 -11.09 -5.78 -11.05
C GLY A 167 -10.86 -6.80 -9.94
N PRO A 168 -11.88 -7.62 -9.62
CA PRO A 168 -11.83 -8.58 -8.52
C PRO A 168 -10.72 -9.62 -8.65
N ALA A 169 -10.27 -9.90 -9.88
CA ALA A 169 -9.14 -10.79 -10.13
C ALA A 169 -7.80 -10.22 -9.64
N THR A 170 -7.64 -8.91 -9.63
CA THR A 170 -6.35 -8.25 -9.36
C THR A 170 -6.04 -8.21 -7.87
N GLU A 171 -4.76 -8.06 -7.53
CA GLU A 171 -4.30 -7.94 -6.13
C GLU A 171 -4.73 -6.64 -5.43
N GLN A 172 -5.15 -5.62 -6.20
CA GLN A 172 -5.70 -4.35 -5.69
C GLN A 172 -7.24 -4.30 -5.73
N GLY A 173 -7.89 -5.35 -6.22
CA GLY A 173 -9.35 -5.45 -6.33
C GLY A 173 -9.96 -4.47 -7.34
N SER A 174 -11.22 -4.10 -7.12
CA SER A 174 -12.02 -3.32 -8.09
C SER A 174 -12.03 -1.81 -7.83
N THR A 175 -11.35 -1.33 -6.79
CA THR A 175 -11.33 0.09 -6.44
C THR A 175 -10.47 0.85 -7.45
N LEU A 176 -11.09 1.66 -8.33
CA LEU A 176 -10.38 2.36 -9.41
C LEU A 176 -9.27 3.30 -8.91
N ALA A 177 -9.44 3.91 -7.73
CA ALA A 177 -8.39 4.74 -7.12
C ALA A 177 -7.10 3.95 -6.77
N ASN A 178 -7.20 2.62 -6.66
CA ASN A 178 -6.09 1.71 -6.41
C ASN A 178 -5.70 0.91 -7.67
N ALA A 179 -6.23 1.26 -8.84
CA ALA A 179 -5.95 0.54 -10.08
C ALA A 179 -4.44 0.50 -10.36
N ILE A 180 -3.96 -0.66 -10.81
CA ILE A 180 -2.53 -0.91 -10.99
C ILE A 180 -2.07 -0.21 -12.28
N PRO A 181 -1.15 0.77 -12.22
CA PRO A 181 -0.65 1.43 -13.42
C PRO A 181 0.16 0.44 -14.28
N MET A 182 -0.05 0.52 -15.59
CA MET A 182 0.72 -0.25 -16.57
C MET A 182 1.82 0.63 -17.16
N LYS A 183 3.00 0.04 -17.35
CA LYS A 183 4.12 0.70 -18.02
C LYS A 183 3.77 0.94 -19.49
N ALA A 184 3.85 2.18 -19.94
CA ALA A 184 3.74 2.53 -21.35
C ALA A 184 5.11 2.42 -22.05
N PHE A 185 5.15 1.85 -23.25
CA PHE A 185 6.37 1.82 -24.05
C PHE A 185 6.47 3.02 -24.99
N THR A 186 7.68 3.57 -25.11
CA THR A 186 8.02 4.63 -26.07
C THR A 186 9.00 4.14 -27.14
N ASP A 187 8.99 4.81 -28.27
CA ASP A 187 10.00 4.65 -29.32
C ASP A 187 11.31 5.38 -28.91
N PRO A 188 12.40 5.29 -29.71
CA PRO A 188 13.67 5.95 -29.40
C PRO A 188 13.59 7.48 -29.32
N ASP A 189 12.59 8.10 -29.94
CA ASP A 189 12.37 9.55 -29.92
C ASP A 189 11.48 9.98 -28.73
N GLY A 190 11.03 9.01 -27.91
CA GLY A 190 10.19 9.23 -26.74
C GLY A 190 8.70 9.30 -27.05
N ASN A 191 8.27 8.93 -28.27
CA ASN A 191 6.85 8.94 -28.62
C ASN A 191 6.16 7.67 -28.10
N PRO A 192 4.89 7.77 -27.63
CA PRO A 192 4.12 6.59 -27.22
C PRO A 192 3.92 5.59 -28.36
N THR A 193 4.20 4.31 -28.09
CA THR A 193 3.98 3.20 -29.04
C THR A 193 2.58 2.59 -28.94
N SER A 194 1.79 3.02 -27.95
CA SER A 194 0.46 2.46 -27.65
C SER A 194 0.48 0.98 -27.23
N VAL A 195 1.62 0.53 -26.71
CA VAL A 195 1.81 -0.78 -26.07
C VAL A 195 2.06 -0.59 -24.57
N PHE A 196 1.40 -1.41 -23.76
CA PHE A 196 1.45 -1.36 -22.30
C PHE A 196 1.79 -2.70 -21.68
N GLU A 197 2.41 -2.69 -20.50
CA GLU A 197 2.79 -3.90 -19.77
C GLU A 197 2.65 -3.76 -18.26
N VAL A 198 2.24 -4.85 -17.60
CA VAL A 198 2.21 -4.94 -16.14
C VAL A 198 2.53 -6.35 -15.66
N TYR A 199 3.09 -6.41 -14.46
CA TYR A 199 3.37 -7.62 -13.72
C TYR A 199 2.54 -7.61 -12.43
N THR A 200 1.63 -8.57 -12.27
CA THR A 200 0.74 -8.64 -11.10
C THR A 200 0.26 -10.06 -10.82
N SER A 201 -0.30 -10.30 -9.64
CA SER A 201 -1.00 -11.55 -9.33
C SER A 201 -2.49 -11.46 -9.66
N LEU A 202 -3.03 -12.57 -10.19
CA LEU A 202 -4.44 -12.74 -10.52
C LEU A 202 -5.05 -13.92 -9.77
N LYS A 203 -6.32 -13.78 -9.37
CA LYS A 203 -7.17 -14.84 -8.82
C LYS A 203 -7.90 -15.59 -9.94
N ALA A 204 -7.86 -16.92 -9.93
CA ALA A 204 -8.51 -17.76 -10.94
C ALA A 204 -10.03 -17.48 -11.04
N GLY A 205 -10.56 -17.42 -12.27
CA GLY A 205 -12.00 -17.39 -12.53
C GLY A 205 -12.67 -16.02 -12.32
N GLU A 206 -12.00 -15.09 -11.64
CA GLU A 206 -12.43 -13.70 -11.52
C GLU A 206 -12.07 -12.89 -12.79
N THR A 207 -12.67 -11.70 -12.93
CA THR A 207 -12.44 -10.82 -14.08
C THR A 207 -11.65 -9.57 -13.74
N PHE A 208 -11.09 -8.93 -14.77
CA PHE A 208 -10.52 -7.60 -14.73
C PHE A 208 -10.80 -6.84 -16.04
N HIS A 209 -10.60 -5.53 -16.02
CA HIS A 209 -10.62 -4.65 -17.19
C HIS A 209 -9.41 -3.73 -17.16
N PHE A 210 -9.15 -3.11 -18.31
CA PHE A 210 -8.21 -2.01 -18.44
C PHE A 210 -8.95 -0.68 -18.50
N TYR A 211 -8.34 0.36 -17.96
CA TYR A 211 -8.91 1.70 -17.83
C TYR A 211 -7.90 2.73 -18.30
N SER A 212 -8.32 3.72 -19.10
CA SER A 212 -7.48 4.86 -19.48
C SER A 212 -7.18 5.84 -18.33
N GLN A 213 -7.93 5.78 -17.24
CA GLN A 213 -7.76 6.58 -16.03
C GLN A 213 -8.14 5.77 -14.78
N PRO A 214 -7.56 6.07 -13.60
CA PRO A 214 -7.91 5.40 -12.35
C PRO A 214 -9.18 6.03 -11.72
N SER A 215 -10.22 6.24 -12.53
CA SER A 215 -11.46 6.94 -12.16
C SER A 215 -12.66 6.43 -12.96
N GLU A 216 -13.86 6.79 -12.50
CA GLU A 216 -15.11 6.47 -13.20
C GLU A 216 -15.22 7.18 -14.57
N GLN A 217 -14.52 8.29 -14.79
CA GLN A 217 -14.45 9.00 -16.08
C GLN A 217 -13.33 8.44 -16.96
N SER A 218 -13.36 7.13 -17.18
CA SER A 218 -12.34 6.41 -17.96
C SER A 218 -12.98 5.66 -19.12
N LEU A 219 -12.24 5.55 -20.24
CA LEU A 219 -12.51 4.48 -21.19
C LEU A 219 -12.23 3.15 -20.51
N GLN A 220 -13.12 2.18 -20.72
CA GLN A 220 -12.97 0.82 -20.23
C GLN A 220 -12.70 -0.12 -21.41
N TYR A 221 -11.77 -1.05 -21.22
CA TYR A 221 -11.46 -2.06 -22.21
C TYR A 221 -11.51 -3.44 -21.56
N GLY A 222 -12.25 -4.33 -22.21
CA GLY A 222 -12.34 -5.74 -21.87
C GLY A 222 -12.00 -6.59 -23.09
N GLY A 223 -12.40 -7.85 -23.09
CA GLY A 223 -12.21 -8.70 -24.25
C GLY A 223 -12.24 -10.19 -23.97
N THR A 224 -11.99 -10.98 -25.01
CA THR A 224 -11.98 -12.43 -24.96
C THR A 224 -10.96 -13.00 -25.93
N ASN A 225 -10.36 -14.15 -25.61
CA ASN A 225 -9.41 -14.86 -26.46
C ASN A 225 -8.27 -13.98 -27.01
N GLY A 226 -7.74 -13.08 -26.18
CA GLY A 226 -6.65 -12.17 -26.54
C GLY A 226 -7.05 -11.01 -27.46
N GLN A 227 -8.34 -10.84 -27.77
CA GLN A 227 -8.87 -9.70 -28.52
C GLN A 227 -9.39 -8.65 -27.54
N LEU A 228 -8.88 -7.43 -27.65
CA LEU A 228 -9.26 -6.28 -26.84
C LEU A 228 -10.43 -5.55 -27.50
N GLN A 229 -11.38 -5.09 -26.68
CA GLN A 229 -12.53 -4.34 -27.16
C GLN A 229 -12.88 -3.22 -26.16
N LYS A 230 -13.10 -2.00 -26.68
CA LYS A 230 -13.70 -0.89 -25.94
C LYS A 230 -15.09 -1.30 -25.45
N ASP A 231 -15.36 -1.06 -24.18
CA ASP A 231 -16.59 -1.49 -23.48
C ASP A 231 -16.86 -3.01 -23.61
N GLY A 232 -15.79 -3.78 -23.82
CA GLY A 232 -15.84 -5.24 -23.88
C GLY A 232 -16.11 -5.88 -22.52
N ALA A 233 -16.53 -7.15 -22.55
CA ALA A 233 -16.73 -7.95 -21.35
C ALA A 233 -15.42 -8.15 -20.55
N GLY A 234 -15.54 -8.33 -19.23
CA GLY A 234 -14.38 -8.53 -18.35
C GLY A 234 -13.55 -9.74 -18.75
N ILE A 235 -12.22 -9.56 -18.74
CA ILE A 235 -11.26 -10.61 -19.09
C ILE A 235 -11.12 -11.53 -17.89
N THR A 236 -11.48 -12.80 -18.06
CA THR A 236 -11.35 -13.82 -17.01
C THR A 236 -9.90 -14.28 -16.86
N ALA A 237 -9.38 -14.24 -15.63
CA ALA A 237 -8.07 -14.81 -15.32
C ALA A 237 -8.12 -16.36 -15.46
N PRO A 238 -7.31 -16.96 -16.35
CA PRO A 238 -7.43 -18.37 -16.69
C PRO A 238 -7.01 -19.31 -15.55
N ALA A 239 -6.07 -18.87 -14.70
CA ALA A 239 -5.64 -19.58 -13.50
C ALA A 239 -5.14 -18.57 -12.47
N ALA A 240 -4.96 -19.03 -11.23
CA ALA A 240 -4.34 -18.23 -10.19
C ALA A 240 -2.82 -18.22 -10.39
N GLY A 241 -2.21 -17.07 -10.12
CA GLY A 241 -0.75 -16.92 -10.17
C GLY A 241 -0.33 -15.52 -10.58
N THR A 242 0.98 -15.37 -10.76
CA THR A 242 1.60 -14.15 -11.28
C THR A 242 1.61 -14.14 -12.80
N TYR A 243 1.35 -12.99 -13.39
CA TYR A 243 1.26 -12.81 -14.83
C TYR A 243 2.03 -11.58 -15.27
N ARG A 244 2.65 -11.68 -16.44
CA ARG A 244 2.97 -10.55 -17.31
C ARG A 244 1.77 -10.36 -18.24
N ILE A 245 1.19 -9.17 -18.22
CA ILE A 245 0.06 -8.80 -19.05
C ILE A 245 0.52 -7.71 -20.00
N THR A 246 0.34 -7.93 -21.31
CA THR A 246 0.66 -6.92 -22.34
C THR A 246 -0.60 -6.55 -23.09
N VAL A 247 -0.74 -5.26 -23.41
CA VAL A 247 -1.86 -4.72 -24.21
C VAL A 247 -1.28 -3.94 -25.38
N ASP A 248 -1.74 -4.21 -26.60
CA ASP A 248 -1.33 -3.52 -27.82
C ASP A 248 -2.56 -2.94 -28.53
N PHE A 249 -2.69 -1.62 -28.51
CA PHE A 249 -3.80 -0.92 -29.17
C PHE A 249 -3.60 -0.77 -30.68
N ASN A 250 -2.40 -1.01 -31.23
CA ASN A 250 -2.20 -1.01 -32.68
C ASN A 250 -2.88 -2.21 -33.34
N THR A 251 -2.93 -3.33 -32.62
CA THR A 251 -3.57 -4.58 -33.08
C THR A 251 -4.87 -4.90 -32.33
N ASN A 252 -5.23 -4.11 -31.32
CA ASN A 252 -6.33 -4.36 -30.39
C ASN A 252 -6.26 -5.76 -29.77
N THR A 253 -5.09 -6.11 -29.23
CA THR A 253 -4.87 -7.41 -28.58
C THR A 253 -4.36 -7.27 -27.15
N TYR A 254 -4.55 -8.33 -26.37
CA TYR A 254 -3.92 -8.49 -25.07
C TYR A 254 -3.35 -9.90 -24.94
N ASN A 255 -2.32 -10.07 -24.12
CA ASN A 255 -1.71 -11.36 -23.84
C ASN A 255 -1.42 -11.53 -22.35
N LEU A 256 -1.69 -12.73 -21.83
CA LEU A 256 -1.40 -13.12 -20.45
C LEU A 256 -0.35 -14.22 -20.48
N LEU A 257 0.88 -13.88 -20.06
CA LEU A 257 1.94 -14.85 -19.86
C LEU A 257 2.06 -15.14 -18.37
N LYS A 258 1.78 -16.38 -17.96
CA LYS A 258 1.99 -16.79 -16.57
C LYS A 258 3.49 -16.79 -16.25
N ILE A 259 3.85 -16.19 -15.12
CA ILE A 259 5.20 -16.15 -14.58
C ILE A 259 5.23 -17.11 -13.39
N ASP A 260 5.82 -18.29 -13.55
CA ASP A 260 5.99 -19.27 -12.49
C ASP A 260 7.19 -18.92 -11.60
N LYS A 261 8.23 -18.29 -12.19
CA LYS A 261 9.39 -17.77 -11.46
C LYS A 261 10.15 -16.72 -12.25
N TRP A 262 10.76 -15.78 -11.54
CA TRP A 262 11.94 -15.06 -12.00
C TRP A 262 13.17 -15.65 -11.31
N SER A 263 14.30 -15.72 -12.01
CA SER A 263 15.52 -16.30 -11.45
C SER A 263 16.75 -15.47 -11.81
N VAL A 264 17.68 -15.36 -10.88
CA VAL A 264 19.05 -14.90 -11.13
C VAL A 264 19.78 -16.03 -11.85
N VAL A 265 20.38 -15.74 -13.00
CA VAL A 265 21.12 -16.71 -13.83
C VAL A 265 22.37 -16.04 -14.37
N GLY A 266 23.54 -16.61 -14.13
CA GLY A 266 24.80 -15.99 -14.52
C GLY A 266 26.01 -16.72 -14.00
N GLY A 267 27.21 -16.26 -14.35
CA GLY A 267 28.45 -16.86 -13.85
C GLY A 267 28.65 -16.69 -12.33
N ASN A 268 27.87 -15.80 -11.69
CA ASN A 268 27.98 -15.47 -10.27
C ASN A 268 27.27 -16.43 -9.33
N ILE A 269 26.61 -17.49 -9.82
CA ILE A 269 25.88 -18.46 -8.98
C ILE A 269 26.36 -19.89 -9.23
N GLN A 270 26.03 -20.80 -8.32
CA GLN A 270 26.27 -22.23 -8.53
C GLN A 270 25.63 -22.73 -9.84
N GLY A 271 26.42 -23.40 -10.66
CA GLY A 271 26.00 -23.89 -11.99
C GLY A 271 26.15 -22.86 -13.12
N GLY A 272 26.54 -21.62 -12.82
CA GLY A 272 26.81 -20.59 -13.83
C GLY A 272 25.60 -20.28 -14.71
N TRP A 273 25.83 -20.11 -16.01
CA TRP A 273 24.79 -19.92 -17.03
C TRP A 273 23.84 -21.12 -17.21
N GLY A 274 24.18 -22.29 -16.64
CA GLY A 274 23.27 -23.44 -16.54
C GLY A 274 22.49 -23.51 -15.22
N GLY A 275 22.81 -22.64 -14.26
CA GLY A 275 22.16 -22.54 -12.95
C GLY A 275 20.82 -21.80 -13.00
N ASP A 276 20.15 -21.77 -11.85
CA ASP A 276 18.85 -21.13 -11.70
C ASP A 276 18.60 -20.81 -10.21
N ALA A 277 18.66 -19.54 -9.83
CA ALA A 277 18.40 -19.09 -8.45
C ALA A 277 17.07 -18.32 -8.40
N PRO A 278 15.94 -18.98 -8.06
CA PRO A 278 14.62 -18.37 -8.14
C PRO A 278 14.35 -17.34 -7.05
N LEU A 279 13.61 -16.29 -7.42
CA LEU A 279 13.06 -15.27 -6.54
C LEU A 279 11.57 -15.50 -6.31
N GLN A 280 11.07 -15.09 -5.14
CA GLN A 280 9.68 -15.24 -4.74
C GLN A 280 8.91 -13.93 -4.94
N TYR A 281 7.69 -14.02 -5.46
CA TYR A 281 6.81 -12.85 -5.61
C TYR A 281 6.38 -12.30 -4.25
N GLN A 282 6.44 -10.98 -4.09
CA GLN A 282 6.12 -10.25 -2.87
C GLN A 282 4.86 -9.38 -3.00
N GLY A 283 4.23 -9.35 -4.19
CA GLY A 283 3.13 -8.44 -4.50
C GLY A 283 3.59 -7.21 -5.29
N ASN A 284 2.65 -6.55 -5.98
CA ASN A 284 2.85 -5.28 -6.69
C ASN A 284 4.03 -5.27 -7.68
N GLY A 285 4.22 -6.37 -8.41
CA GLY A 285 5.31 -6.50 -9.38
C GLY A 285 6.70 -6.65 -8.75
N VAL A 286 6.81 -7.02 -7.47
CA VAL A 286 8.10 -7.21 -6.79
C VAL A 286 8.42 -8.69 -6.58
N TRP A 287 9.65 -9.09 -6.87
CA TRP A 287 10.22 -10.40 -6.56
C TRP A 287 11.45 -10.24 -5.67
N LYS A 288 11.62 -11.13 -4.69
CA LYS A 288 12.74 -11.08 -3.73
C LYS A 288 13.25 -12.47 -3.40
N GLY A 289 14.55 -12.60 -3.15
CA GLY A 289 15.16 -13.85 -2.70
C GLY A 289 16.62 -13.68 -2.30
N THR A 290 17.10 -14.57 -1.44
CA THR A 290 18.52 -14.65 -1.06
C THR A 290 19.23 -15.59 -2.02
N VAL A 291 20.33 -15.13 -2.62
CA VAL A 291 21.13 -15.87 -3.60
C VAL A 291 22.58 -15.89 -3.15
N ASP A 292 23.20 -17.06 -3.14
CA ASP A 292 24.61 -17.21 -2.81
C ASP A 292 25.49 -16.95 -4.04
N LEU A 293 26.34 -15.93 -3.95
CA LEU A 293 27.23 -15.50 -5.02
C LEU A 293 28.57 -16.22 -4.95
N THR A 294 28.95 -16.93 -6.00
CA THR A 294 30.16 -17.77 -6.03
C THR A 294 31.39 -17.00 -6.50
N GLU A 295 31.22 -16.04 -7.40
CA GLU A 295 32.32 -15.22 -7.92
C GLU A 295 31.80 -13.90 -8.54
N PRO A 296 32.63 -12.84 -8.63
CA PRO A 296 32.28 -11.59 -9.31
C PRO A 296 32.15 -11.80 -10.83
N SER A 297 30.95 -12.14 -11.29
CA SER A 297 30.64 -12.43 -12.70
C SER A 297 29.27 -11.88 -13.10
N GLY A 298 29.04 -11.72 -14.41
CA GLY A 298 27.78 -11.16 -14.93
C GLY A 298 26.59 -12.11 -14.78
N PHE A 299 25.39 -11.55 -14.70
CA PHE A 299 24.13 -12.30 -14.62
C PHE A 299 22.96 -11.59 -15.32
N VAL A 300 21.83 -12.27 -15.43
CA VAL A 300 20.56 -11.75 -15.94
C VAL A 300 19.41 -12.23 -15.04
N PHE A 301 18.26 -11.56 -15.12
CA PHE A 301 17.01 -12.16 -14.62
C PHE A 301 16.31 -12.88 -15.76
N ARG A 302 15.90 -14.12 -15.52
CA ARG A 302 15.22 -14.97 -16.50
C ARG A 302 13.87 -15.41 -15.97
N ALA A 303 12.81 -15.24 -16.75
CA ALA A 303 11.49 -15.75 -16.41
C ALA A 303 11.34 -17.22 -16.85
N ASN A 304 10.72 -18.04 -16.02
CA ASN A 304 10.27 -19.42 -16.33
C ASN A 304 11.36 -20.37 -16.86
N GLY A 305 12.65 -20.06 -16.69
CA GLY A 305 13.73 -20.84 -17.29
C GLY A 305 13.91 -20.61 -18.80
N ASP A 306 13.24 -19.62 -19.39
CA ASP A 306 13.18 -19.39 -20.84
C ASP A 306 14.06 -18.20 -21.26
N TRP A 307 14.97 -18.44 -22.20
CA TRP A 307 15.90 -17.44 -22.73
C TRP A 307 15.23 -16.40 -23.64
N ALA A 308 13.96 -16.56 -24.01
CA ALA A 308 13.19 -15.51 -24.67
C ALA A 308 12.77 -14.37 -23.72
N TYR A 309 12.78 -14.62 -22.40
CA TYR A 309 12.33 -13.69 -21.37
C TYR A 309 13.46 -13.34 -20.41
N LEU A 310 14.38 -12.51 -20.92
CA LEU A 310 15.55 -12.04 -20.17
C LEU A 310 15.44 -10.54 -19.90
N LEU A 311 15.66 -10.15 -18.65
CA LEU A 311 15.90 -8.76 -18.28
C LEU A 311 17.40 -8.51 -18.15
N LYS A 312 17.87 -7.47 -18.82
CA LYS A 312 19.25 -7.03 -18.83
C LYS A 312 19.37 -5.59 -18.36
N ARG A 313 20.55 -5.21 -17.90
CA ARG A 313 20.78 -3.83 -17.44
C ARG A 313 20.83 -2.90 -18.64
N ILE A 314 20.13 -1.78 -18.56
CA ILE A 314 20.28 -0.70 -19.54
C ILE A 314 21.69 -0.11 -19.38
N LYS A 315 22.45 -0.10 -20.46
CA LYS A 315 23.86 0.30 -20.44
C LYS A 315 24.00 1.75 -19.98
N GLY A 316 24.87 1.99 -19.00
CA GLY A 316 25.10 3.32 -18.43
C GLY A 316 24.15 3.70 -17.28
N THR A 317 23.21 2.83 -16.92
CA THR A 317 22.36 3.01 -15.73
C THR A 317 22.92 2.21 -14.55
N THR A 318 22.56 2.62 -13.33
CA THR A 318 22.95 1.90 -12.12
C THR A 318 22.25 0.55 -12.05
N ASN A 319 20.93 0.54 -12.22
CA ASN A 319 20.09 -0.63 -11.95
C ASN A 319 18.81 -0.71 -12.81
N GLN A 320 18.66 0.08 -13.87
CA GLN A 320 17.47 0.00 -14.73
C GLN A 320 17.55 -1.20 -15.66
N LEU A 321 16.41 -1.83 -15.92
CA LEU A 321 16.27 -3.06 -16.67
C LEU A 321 15.42 -2.87 -17.93
N VAL A 322 15.76 -3.63 -18.95
CA VAL A 322 14.97 -3.78 -20.18
C VAL A 322 14.86 -5.25 -20.53
N MET A 323 13.71 -5.67 -21.07
CA MET A 323 13.60 -7.00 -21.66
C MET A 323 14.39 -7.03 -22.96
N GLU A 324 15.31 -7.99 -23.11
CA GLU A 324 16.24 -8.03 -24.25
C GLU A 324 15.51 -7.97 -25.60
N SER A 325 14.41 -8.71 -25.72
CA SER A 325 13.57 -8.76 -26.93
C SER A 325 12.86 -7.44 -27.26
N GLN A 326 12.74 -6.52 -26.29
CA GLN A 326 12.10 -5.20 -26.46
C GLN A 326 13.10 -4.06 -26.60
N ALA A 327 14.39 -4.28 -26.34
CA ALA A 327 15.37 -3.20 -26.29
C ALA A 327 15.61 -2.57 -27.68
N GLY A 328 15.60 -3.39 -28.74
CA GLY A 328 15.82 -2.94 -30.11
C GLY A 328 14.75 -1.95 -30.59
N THR A 329 13.48 -2.20 -30.29
CA THR A 329 12.37 -1.32 -30.69
C THR A 329 12.35 0.01 -29.93
N GLN A 330 12.96 0.04 -28.74
CA GLN A 330 13.10 1.24 -27.92
C GLN A 330 14.43 1.98 -28.16
N GLY A 331 15.32 1.45 -29.02
CA GLY A 331 16.65 2.02 -29.23
C GLY A 331 17.58 1.91 -28.01
N ILE A 332 17.25 1.03 -27.06
CA ILE A 332 17.96 0.88 -25.80
C ILE A 332 19.14 -0.06 -25.98
N GLN A 333 20.32 0.38 -25.56
CA GLN A 333 21.50 -0.47 -25.43
C GLN A 333 21.49 -1.15 -24.06
N PHE A 334 21.86 -2.42 -24.01
CA PHE A 334 21.87 -3.21 -22.78
C PHE A 334 23.16 -4.01 -22.62
N GLU A 335 23.37 -4.52 -21.41
CA GLU A 335 24.47 -5.40 -21.03
C GLU A 335 24.00 -6.38 -19.94
N ASP A 336 24.74 -7.46 -19.76
CA ASP A 336 24.51 -8.34 -18.61
C ASP A 336 24.78 -7.57 -17.31
N ILE A 337 24.05 -7.90 -16.26
CA ILE A 337 24.10 -7.19 -15.00
C ILE A 337 25.44 -7.54 -14.31
N PRO A 338 26.29 -6.56 -13.98
CA PRO A 338 27.53 -6.86 -13.27
C PRO A 338 27.21 -7.28 -11.83
N SER A 339 27.92 -8.30 -11.36
CA SER A 339 27.90 -8.72 -9.96
C SER A 339 29.27 -8.46 -9.32
N THR A 340 29.25 -7.92 -8.11
CA THR A 340 30.44 -7.72 -7.28
C THR A 340 30.18 -8.37 -5.93
N GLY A 341 31.18 -9.03 -5.36
CA GLY A 341 31.05 -9.73 -4.08
C GLY A 341 30.89 -11.24 -4.23
N VAL A 342 30.90 -11.92 -3.08
CA VAL A 342 30.69 -13.37 -2.93
C VAL A 342 29.90 -13.61 -1.64
N GLY A 343 29.27 -14.78 -1.50
CA GLY A 343 28.43 -15.11 -0.36
C GLY A 343 26.97 -14.70 -0.57
N PRO A 344 26.12 -14.86 0.46
CA PRO A 344 24.69 -14.60 0.33
C PRO A 344 24.40 -13.11 0.12
N HIS A 345 23.51 -12.83 -0.82
CA HIS A 345 23.01 -11.49 -1.12
C HIS A 345 21.50 -11.53 -1.30
N VAL A 346 20.82 -10.49 -0.86
CA VAL A 346 19.39 -10.31 -1.08
C VAL A 346 19.21 -9.60 -2.42
N PHE A 347 18.51 -10.27 -3.33
CA PHE A 347 18.10 -9.72 -4.62
C PHE A 347 16.65 -9.26 -4.52
N THR A 348 16.40 -8.02 -4.94
CA THR A 348 15.04 -7.49 -5.16
C THR A 348 14.90 -7.08 -6.60
N LEU A 349 13.89 -7.58 -7.29
CA LEU A 349 13.52 -7.25 -8.66
C LEU A 349 12.17 -6.54 -8.65
N THR A 350 12.13 -5.32 -9.19
CA THR A 350 10.92 -4.47 -9.20
C THR A 350 10.49 -4.22 -10.64
N LEU A 351 9.34 -4.78 -11.03
CA LEU A 351 8.74 -4.70 -12.37
C LEU A 351 7.41 -3.93 -12.35
N SER A 352 7.37 -2.84 -11.59
CA SER A 352 6.22 -1.94 -11.48
C SER A 352 6.64 -0.49 -11.73
N GLY A 353 5.69 0.34 -12.16
CA GLY A 353 5.96 1.72 -12.58
C GLY A 353 6.64 1.82 -13.96
N ASP A 354 7.14 3.01 -14.28
CA ASP A 354 7.71 3.34 -15.59
C ASP A 354 9.11 2.73 -15.79
N GLU A 355 9.84 2.52 -14.71
CA GLU A 355 11.21 2.00 -14.71
C GLU A 355 11.29 0.66 -13.99
N TYR A 356 11.78 -0.36 -14.69
CA TYR A 356 12.06 -1.65 -14.06
C TYR A 356 13.46 -1.62 -13.48
N THR A 357 13.61 -2.08 -12.25
CA THR A 357 14.85 -1.93 -11.50
C THR A 357 15.16 -3.17 -10.67
N TYR A 358 16.39 -3.23 -10.16
CA TYR A 358 16.79 -4.22 -9.16
C TYR A 358 17.63 -3.59 -8.03
N SER A 359 17.71 -4.28 -6.89
CA SER A 359 18.72 -4.04 -5.87
C SER A 359 19.41 -5.36 -5.50
N ILE A 360 20.68 -5.24 -5.10
CA ILE A 360 21.48 -6.34 -4.55
C ILE A 360 22.11 -5.80 -3.27
N GLU A 361 21.84 -6.47 -2.16
CA GLU A 361 22.34 -6.08 -0.85
C GLU A 361 23.08 -7.27 -0.26
N GLU A 362 24.30 -7.04 0.25
CA GLU A 362 24.99 -8.06 1.04
C GLU A 362 24.07 -8.52 2.16
N TYR A 363 23.87 -9.82 2.25
CA TYR A 363 23.06 -10.37 3.30
C TYR A 363 23.91 -10.46 4.58
N THR A 364 23.70 -9.48 5.45
CA THR A 364 24.51 -9.29 6.68
C THR A 364 24.01 -10.10 7.89
N GLY A 365 23.11 -11.06 7.68
CA GLY A 365 22.74 -12.05 8.70
C GLY A 365 21.92 -13.18 8.12
N GLY A 366 22.43 -14.43 8.19
CA GLY A 366 21.71 -15.66 7.86
C GLY A 366 22.47 -16.69 7.02
N GLY A 367 23.75 -16.92 7.30
CA GLY A 367 24.15 -18.32 7.30
C GLY A 367 23.26 -19.02 8.33
N GLY A 368 22.50 -20.03 7.94
CA GLY A 368 21.88 -20.93 8.91
C GLY A 368 22.92 -21.34 9.96
N PRO A 369 22.52 -21.61 11.20
CA PRO A 369 23.48 -22.01 12.22
C PRO A 369 24.27 -23.23 11.73
N ALA A 370 25.59 -23.09 11.62
CA ALA A 370 26.45 -24.15 11.09
C ALA A 370 26.34 -25.45 11.93
N GLU A 371 26.04 -25.32 13.22
CA GLU A 371 25.78 -26.41 14.16
C GLU A 371 24.76 -25.99 15.23
N THR A 372 24.00 -26.96 15.76
CA THR A 372 23.13 -26.79 16.94
C THR A 372 23.98 -26.58 18.20
N PRO A 373 23.81 -25.46 18.95
CA PRO A 373 24.58 -25.22 20.16
C PRO A 373 24.22 -26.20 21.29
N GLU A 374 25.03 -26.24 22.36
CA GLU A 374 24.71 -27.04 23.55
C GLU A 374 23.69 -26.37 24.48
N GLN A 375 23.70 -25.03 24.52
CA GLN A 375 22.77 -24.23 25.31
C GLN A 375 22.27 -23.06 24.47
N LEU A 376 21.07 -22.56 24.80
CA LEU A 376 20.49 -21.41 24.15
C LEU A 376 19.73 -20.58 25.17
N PHE A 377 20.05 -19.29 25.21
CA PHE A 377 19.51 -18.31 26.14
C PHE A 377 18.76 -17.24 25.37
N LEU A 378 17.60 -16.85 25.91
CA LEU A 378 16.92 -15.62 25.56
C LEU A 378 17.36 -14.53 26.53
N LEU A 379 17.92 -13.45 26.01
CA LEU A 379 18.38 -12.30 26.78
C LEU A 379 17.51 -11.07 26.50
N ALA A 380 17.36 -10.20 27.49
CA ALA A 380 16.79 -8.86 27.34
C ALA A 380 17.79 -7.85 27.92
N GLY A 381 18.32 -6.95 27.09
CA GLY A 381 19.33 -5.99 27.54
C GLY A 381 20.60 -6.62 28.14
N GLY A 382 20.91 -7.88 27.78
CA GLY A 382 22.04 -8.64 28.32
C GLY A 382 21.73 -9.49 29.55
N GLU A 383 20.54 -9.40 30.13
CA GLU A 383 20.10 -10.25 31.24
C GLU A 383 19.35 -11.48 30.75
N VAL A 384 19.54 -12.64 31.40
CA VAL A 384 18.87 -13.89 31.04
C VAL A 384 17.38 -13.83 31.39
N VAL A 385 16.52 -13.90 30.36
CA VAL A 385 15.07 -14.07 30.49
C VAL A 385 14.70 -15.54 30.62
N ALA A 386 15.33 -16.39 29.81
CA ALA A 386 15.12 -17.83 29.83
C ALA A 386 16.32 -18.60 29.28
N GLU A 387 16.62 -19.75 29.89
CA GLU A 387 17.37 -20.82 29.25
C GLU A 387 16.38 -21.78 28.59
N LEU A 388 16.57 -22.06 27.30
CA LEU A 388 15.72 -22.95 26.52
C LEU A 388 16.19 -24.40 26.69
N THR A 389 15.25 -25.34 26.76
CA THR A 389 15.55 -26.77 26.93
C THR A 389 15.82 -27.45 25.60
N LYS A 390 17.01 -28.06 25.44
CA LYS A 390 17.46 -28.79 24.24
C LYS A 390 16.83 -30.18 24.14
N ASN A 391 16.44 -30.58 22.93
CA ASN A 391 16.05 -31.93 22.53
C ASN A 391 16.45 -32.16 21.06
N GLY A 392 17.59 -32.79 20.83
CA GLY A 392 18.19 -32.87 19.49
C GLY A 392 18.55 -31.48 18.97
N ASP A 393 18.08 -31.15 17.77
CA ASP A 393 18.26 -29.84 17.12
C ASP A 393 17.24 -28.79 17.54
N ARG A 394 16.39 -29.10 18.52
CA ARG A 394 15.30 -28.23 18.96
C ARG A 394 15.51 -27.72 20.37
N PHE A 395 15.24 -26.43 20.57
CA PHE A 395 15.18 -25.78 21.87
C PHE A 395 13.76 -25.28 22.13
N THR A 396 13.24 -25.51 23.33
CA THR A 396 11.89 -25.05 23.71
C THR A 396 11.91 -24.24 24.99
N SER A 397 11.02 -23.25 25.11
CA SER A 397 10.92 -22.44 26.32
C SER A 397 10.34 -23.21 27.52
N GLY A 398 9.62 -24.31 27.28
CA GLY A 398 8.96 -25.12 28.32
C GLY A 398 7.78 -24.44 29.02
N ARG A 399 7.77 -23.10 29.04
CA ARG A 399 6.75 -22.21 29.61
C ARG A 399 6.48 -21.04 28.66
N HIS A 400 5.43 -20.27 28.92
CA HIS A 400 5.20 -19.00 28.24
C HIS A 400 6.11 -17.92 28.84
N LEU A 401 6.67 -17.09 27.99
CA LEU A 401 7.57 -15.98 28.33
C LEU A 401 6.80 -14.68 28.10
N ALA A 402 6.60 -13.89 29.14
CA ALA A 402 6.01 -12.55 28.99
C ALA A 402 7.02 -11.63 28.29
N LEU A 403 6.81 -11.38 27.00
CA LEU A 403 7.64 -10.50 26.18
C LEU A 403 6.87 -9.23 25.83
N GLN A 404 7.58 -8.11 25.67
CA GLN A 404 7.00 -6.79 25.43
C GLN A 404 7.42 -6.24 24.07
N ALA A 405 6.50 -5.55 23.41
CA ALA A 405 6.82 -4.75 22.24
C ALA A 405 7.75 -3.58 22.62
N GLY A 406 8.69 -3.27 21.75
CA GLY A 406 9.68 -2.20 21.96
C GLY A 406 10.83 -2.55 22.91
N GLN A 407 10.79 -3.71 23.59
CA GLN A 407 11.94 -4.25 24.31
C GLN A 407 12.86 -5.02 23.35
N SER A 408 14.17 -4.78 23.46
CA SER A 408 15.17 -5.52 22.65
C SER A 408 15.54 -6.84 23.31
N TYR A 409 15.37 -7.92 22.55
CA TYR A 409 15.77 -9.27 22.95
C TYR A 409 16.89 -9.82 22.06
N SER A 410 17.57 -10.88 22.51
CA SER A 410 18.51 -11.63 21.67
C SER A 410 18.52 -13.12 22.05
N LEU A 411 18.76 -13.98 21.06
CA LEU A 411 19.05 -15.40 21.27
C LEU A 411 20.56 -15.61 21.22
N ASN A 412 21.14 -16.24 22.23
CA ASN A 412 22.59 -16.44 22.33
C ASN A 412 22.96 -17.80 22.92
N SER A 413 24.06 -18.40 22.48
CA SER A 413 24.54 -19.68 23.00
C SER A 413 25.20 -19.60 24.39
N ALA A 414 25.38 -18.39 24.94
CA ALA A 414 25.93 -18.15 26.27
C ALA A 414 25.03 -17.20 27.08
N SER A 415 24.97 -17.41 28.39
CA SER A 415 24.11 -16.64 29.30
C SER A 415 24.53 -15.18 29.50
N ASP A 416 25.77 -14.84 29.17
CA ASP A 416 26.34 -13.49 29.26
C ASP A 416 26.33 -12.75 27.91
N GLY A 417 25.77 -13.37 26.86
CA GLY A 417 25.73 -12.82 25.50
C GLY A 417 27.05 -12.89 24.73
N SER A 418 28.10 -13.51 25.28
CA SER A 418 29.41 -13.64 24.62
C SER A 418 29.47 -14.76 23.56
N GLY A 419 28.47 -15.62 23.54
CA GLY A 419 28.38 -16.77 22.63
C GLY A 419 27.91 -16.37 21.23
N THR A 420 27.58 -17.38 20.43
CA THR A 420 27.02 -17.17 19.10
C THR A 420 25.63 -16.58 19.22
N SER A 421 25.42 -15.44 18.55
CA SER A 421 24.12 -14.78 18.49
C SER A 421 23.31 -15.28 17.30
N TYR A 422 21.99 -15.37 17.50
CA TYR A 422 21.04 -15.81 16.50
C TYR A 422 19.99 -14.71 16.28
N ALA A 423 19.83 -14.31 15.02
CA ALA A 423 18.92 -13.24 14.61
C ALA A 423 17.73 -13.82 13.86
N LEU A 424 16.53 -13.29 14.16
CA LEU A 424 15.28 -13.65 13.47
C LEU A 424 15.07 -12.78 12.23
N GLU A 425 14.44 -13.36 11.20
CA GLU A 425 13.90 -12.60 10.08
C GLU A 425 12.45 -12.21 10.34
N GLY A 426 12.25 -11.03 10.91
CA GLY A 426 10.92 -10.49 11.23
C GLY A 426 10.71 -10.30 12.73
N SER A 427 9.45 -10.12 13.14
CA SER A 427 9.08 -9.87 14.54
C SER A 427 8.21 -10.99 15.10
N LEU A 428 8.52 -11.47 16.31
CA LEU A 428 7.67 -12.42 17.02
C LEU A 428 6.28 -11.81 17.25
N GLY A 429 5.22 -12.58 17.05
CA GLY A 429 3.85 -12.10 17.23
C GLY A 429 3.28 -11.30 16.05
N GLN A 430 4.00 -11.18 14.94
CA GLN A 430 3.46 -10.62 13.70
C GLN A 430 2.49 -11.61 13.04
N THR A 431 1.26 -11.20 12.80
CA THR A 431 0.18 -12.05 12.28
C THR A 431 -0.99 -11.21 11.77
N ASP A 432 -1.74 -11.75 10.81
CA ASP A 432 -2.99 -11.15 10.29
C ASP A 432 -4.21 -11.50 11.16
N THR A 433 -4.09 -12.48 12.05
CA THR A 433 -5.19 -12.96 12.91
C THR A 433 -4.85 -12.83 14.40
N PRO A 434 -4.57 -11.61 14.90
CA PRO A 434 -4.05 -11.41 16.26
C PRO A 434 -5.03 -11.75 17.38
N ASN A 435 -6.33 -11.91 17.05
CA ASN A 435 -7.43 -12.15 17.98
C ASN A 435 -7.92 -13.61 17.95
N ALA A 436 -7.26 -14.52 17.22
CA ALA A 436 -7.59 -15.95 17.27
C ALA A 436 -7.27 -16.52 18.67
N ASP A 437 -7.95 -17.58 19.08
CA ASP A 437 -7.80 -18.14 20.43
C ASP A 437 -6.35 -18.58 20.69
N LYS A 438 -5.79 -19.38 19.78
CA LYS A 438 -4.37 -19.71 19.71
C LYS A 438 -3.79 -19.02 18.49
N VAL A 439 -2.87 -18.11 18.72
CA VAL A 439 -2.13 -17.43 17.67
C VAL A 439 -0.76 -18.06 17.58
N GLU A 440 -0.36 -18.45 16.37
CA GLU A 440 0.91 -19.09 16.13
C GLU A 440 1.53 -18.61 14.82
N GLY A 441 2.86 -18.75 14.74
CA GLY A 441 3.62 -18.38 13.56
C GLY A 441 5.02 -18.99 13.61
N SER A 442 5.75 -18.81 12.52
CA SER A 442 7.13 -19.25 12.41
C SER A 442 7.95 -18.22 11.66
N LEU A 443 9.18 -17.99 12.12
CA LEU A 443 10.12 -17.07 11.50
C LEU A 443 11.41 -17.82 11.15
N PRO A 444 12.06 -17.49 10.02
CA PRO A 444 13.43 -17.92 9.77
C PRO A 444 14.38 -17.33 10.83
N PHE A 445 15.50 -18.01 11.08
CA PHE A 445 16.59 -17.44 11.86
C PHE A 445 17.96 -17.94 11.39
N GLY A 446 19.00 -17.18 11.68
CA GLY A 446 20.38 -17.58 11.38
C GLY A 446 21.39 -16.95 12.34
N THR A 447 22.68 -17.25 12.15
CA THR A 447 23.73 -16.59 12.96
C THR A 447 23.79 -15.10 12.62
N GLY A 448 23.74 -14.26 13.64
CA GLY A 448 23.74 -12.80 13.49
C GLY A 448 23.51 -12.08 14.81
N SER A 449 24.00 -10.84 14.92
CA SER A 449 23.87 -10.00 16.12
C SER A 449 22.62 -9.11 16.13
N GLY A 450 21.67 -9.36 15.22
CA GLY A 450 20.42 -8.59 15.13
C GLY A 450 19.55 -8.80 16.39
N ALA A 451 18.94 -7.72 16.87
CA ALA A 451 17.97 -7.81 17.96
C ALA A 451 16.70 -8.54 17.50
N MET A 452 16.20 -9.42 18.34
CA MET A 452 14.89 -10.04 18.17
C MET A 452 13.80 -9.04 18.56
N ALA A 453 12.99 -8.66 17.58
CA ALA A 453 11.85 -7.79 17.79
C ALA A 453 10.59 -8.59 18.18
N VAL A 454 9.77 -7.99 19.04
CA VAL A 454 8.46 -8.50 19.45
C VAL A 454 7.40 -7.49 19.01
N ALA A 455 6.40 -7.94 18.27
CA ALA A 455 5.39 -7.07 17.67
C ALA A 455 4.32 -6.60 18.67
N ARG A 456 4.11 -7.35 19.75
CA ARG A 456 3.06 -7.08 20.75
C ARG A 456 3.38 -7.73 22.11
N ASP A 457 2.95 -7.06 23.17
CA ASP A 457 2.98 -7.58 24.55
C ASP A 457 2.13 -8.85 24.64
N GLN A 458 2.77 -9.97 24.94
CA GLN A 458 2.12 -11.29 25.05
C GLN A 458 2.96 -12.29 25.85
N ALA A 459 2.33 -13.37 26.28
CA ALA A 459 2.99 -14.53 26.87
C ALA A 459 3.28 -15.59 25.79
N TYR A 460 4.50 -15.60 25.25
CA TYR A 460 4.90 -16.45 24.12
C TYR A 460 5.49 -17.78 24.55
N ARG A 461 5.09 -18.88 23.90
CA ARG A 461 5.84 -20.13 23.92
C ARG A 461 6.71 -20.21 22.67
N LEU A 462 8.00 -20.51 22.84
CA LEU A 462 8.98 -20.53 21.75
C LEU A 462 9.49 -21.95 21.50
N THR A 463 9.71 -22.26 20.23
CA THR A 463 10.42 -23.45 19.76
C THR A 463 11.41 -23.01 18.68
N VAL A 464 12.70 -23.12 18.97
CA VAL A 464 13.79 -22.84 18.03
C VAL A 464 14.28 -24.18 17.48
N ASP A 465 14.23 -24.36 16.16
CA ASP A 465 14.61 -25.60 15.48
C ASP A 465 15.77 -25.31 14.53
N PHE A 466 16.96 -25.78 14.89
CA PHE A 466 18.20 -25.57 14.15
C PHE A 466 18.27 -26.40 12.86
N ALA A 467 17.55 -27.52 12.79
CA ALA A 467 17.52 -28.36 11.60
C ALA A 467 16.65 -27.75 10.49
N SER A 468 15.56 -27.07 10.86
CA SER A 468 14.70 -26.36 9.92
C SER A 468 14.93 -24.85 9.88
N GLU A 469 15.97 -24.35 10.56
CA GLU A 469 16.37 -22.94 10.61
C GLU A 469 15.20 -22.00 10.96
N SER A 470 14.33 -22.43 11.89
CA SER A 470 13.06 -21.76 12.18
C SER A 470 12.82 -21.57 13.67
N VAL A 471 12.24 -20.43 14.03
CA VAL A 471 11.65 -20.17 15.35
C VAL A 471 10.13 -20.14 15.22
N SER A 472 9.49 -21.19 15.71
CA SER A 472 8.04 -21.22 15.90
C SER A 472 7.67 -20.59 17.23
N TRP A 473 6.59 -19.84 17.23
CA TRP A 473 6.06 -19.17 18.41
C TRP A 473 4.55 -19.31 18.46
N MET A 474 4.00 -19.27 19.67
CA MET A 474 2.56 -19.15 19.87
C MET A 474 2.24 -18.34 21.13
N TYR A 475 1.04 -17.77 21.19
CA TYR A 475 0.44 -17.23 22.42
C TYR A 475 -1.07 -17.51 22.44
N TYR A 476 -1.67 -17.41 23.63
CA TYR A 476 -3.10 -17.62 23.84
C TYR A 476 -3.81 -16.29 24.13
N ASN A 477 -4.88 -16.01 23.41
CA ASN A 477 -5.85 -15.00 23.80
C ASN A 477 -6.92 -15.62 24.69
N ILE A 478 -7.12 -15.10 25.89
CA ILE A 478 -8.14 -15.62 26.80
C ILE A 478 -9.48 -14.93 26.52
N LYS A 479 -10.55 -15.73 26.47
CA LYS A 479 -11.93 -15.25 26.43
C LYS A 479 -12.65 -15.63 27.72
N LEU A 480 -13.53 -14.75 28.20
CA LEU A 480 -14.55 -15.10 29.18
C LEU A 480 -15.78 -15.63 28.43
N PHE A 481 -16.05 -16.92 28.59
CA PHE A 481 -17.28 -17.54 28.13
C PHE A 481 -18.35 -17.38 29.21
N HIS A 482 -19.58 -17.05 28.82
CA HIS A 482 -20.69 -16.81 29.75
C HIS A 482 -22.01 -17.34 29.16
N TRP A 483 -22.72 -18.23 29.86
CA TRP A 483 -23.87 -18.93 29.28
C TRP A 483 -24.94 -19.37 30.30
N ASP A 484 -26.15 -19.61 29.78
CA ASP A 484 -27.28 -20.20 30.52
C ASP A 484 -27.21 -21.72 30.44
N GLU A 485 -27.00 -22.41 31.57
CA GLU A 485 -26.93 -23.87 31.61
C GLU A 485 -28.27 -24.52 31.20
N VAL A 486 -29.41 -23.86 31.46
CA VAL A 486 -30.76 -24.40 31.19
C VAL A 486 -31.31 -23.88 29.85
N GLY A 487 -30.98 -22.64 29.50
CA GLY A 487 -31.52 -21.91 28.35
C GLY A 487 -30.69 -21.95 27.08
N GLY A 488 -29.83 -22.97 26.88
CA GLY A 488 -29.03 -23.12 25.66
C GLY A 488 -27.69 -23.84 25.86
N GLY A 489 -27.25 -23.97 27.11
CA GLY A 489 -26.01 -24.67 27.46
C GLY A 489 -24.77 -24.04 26.83
N TRP A 490 -23.70 -24.82 26.73
CA TRP A 490 -22.42 -24.40 26.18
C TRP A 490 -22.51 -23.83 24.75
N ASP A 491 -23.45 -24.32 23.94
CA ASP A 491 -23.61 -23.88 22.55
C ASP A 491 -24.23 -22.47 22.42
N GLY A 492 -24.91 -21.99 23.46
CA GLY A 492 -25.51 -20.65 23.53
C GLY A 492 -24.64 -19.58 24.19
N ARG A 493 -23.36 -19.86 24.42
CA ARG A 493 -22.46 -18.97 25.19
C ARG A 493 -22.12 -17.66 24.46
N SER A 494 -21.95 -16.61 25.26
CA SER A 494 -21.26 -15.39 24.83
C SER A 494 -19.75 -15.57 24.96
N GLU A 495 -18.99 -15.13 23.96
CA GLU A 495 -17.53 -15.20 23.96
C GLU A 495 -16.92 -13.78 24.03
N LEU A 496 -16.32 -13.42 25.17
CA LEU A 496 -15.81 -12.08 25.42
C LEU A 496 -14.28 -12.10 25.46
N LEU A 497 -13.62 -11.57 24.42
CA LEU A 497 -12.17 -11.49 24.33
C LEU A 497 -11.59 -10.55 25.38
N MET A 498 -10.63 -11.04 26.17
CA MET A 498 -9.91 -10.25 27.18
C MET A 498 -8.66 -9.61 26.57
N THR A 499 -8.31 -8.42 27.06
CA THR A 499 -7.10 -7.69 26.70
C THR A 499 -5.94 -8.16 27.58
N TYR A 500 -4.80 -8.50 26.99
CA TYR A 500 -3.59 -8.81 27.75
C TYR A 500 -2.94 -7.55 28.31
N GLU A 501 -2.51 -7.63 29.56
CA GLU A 501 -1.69 -6.65 30.24
C GLU A 501 -0.41 -7.33 30.77
N HIS A 502 0.73 -6.79 30.39
CA HIS A 502 2.01 -7.36 30.80
C HIS A 502 2.25 -7.18 32.32
N PRO A 503 2.75 -8.21 33.04
CA PRO A 503 2.93 -9.61 32.63
C PRO A 503 1.74 -10.50 33.04
N TYR A 504 1.43 -11.49 32.19
CA TYR A 504 0.49 -12.62 32.44
C TYR A 504 -0.91 -12.25 32.94
N THR A 505 -1.33 -11.00 32.78
CA THR A 505 -2.62 -10.50 33.24
C THR A 505 -3.54 -10.34 32.04
N PHE A 506 -4.83 -10.64 32.21
CA PHE A 506 -5.85 -10.37 31.21
C PHE A 506 -7.02 -9.63 31.85
N ARG A 507 -7.53 -8.61 31.15
CA ARG A 507 -8.64 -7.78 31.62
C ARG A 507 -9.77 -7.69 30.62
N LEU A 508 -10.98 -7.61 31.16
CA LEU A 508 -12.18 -7.28 30.43
C LEU A 508 -12.90 -6.19 31.22
N SER A 509 -13.10 -5.02 30.61
CA SER A 509 -13.77 -3.89 31.25
C SER A 509 -15.22 -3.77 30.81
N GLY A 510 -16.14 -3.56 31.76
CA GLY A 510 -17.56 -3.36 31.46
C GLY A 510 -18.24 -4.54 30.77
N ALA A 511 -17.91 -5.78 31.16
CA ALA A 511 -18.56 -6.98 30.66
C ALA A 511 -20.02 -7.04 31.13
N GLN A 512 -20.98 -7.14 30.21
CA GLN A 512 -22.37 -7.37 30.56
C GLN A 512 -22.58 -8.83 30.95
N LEU A 513 -22.78 -9.10 32.24
CA LEU A 513 -23.00 -10.45 32.78
C LEU A 513 -24.41 -10.57 33.35
N THR A 514 -24.97 -11.77 33.24
CA THR A 514 -26.34 -12.11 33.64
C THR A 514 -26.33 -12.96 34.90
N ALA A 515 -27.21 -12.64 35.86
CA ALA A 515 -27.36 -13.41 37.08
C ALA A 515 -27.76 -14.87 36.80
N GLY A 516 -27.13 -15.80 37.53
CA GLY A 516 -27.44 -17.23 37.47
C GLY A 516 -26.80 -17.98 36.29
N TYR A 517 -26.04 -17.29 35.43
CA TYR A 517 -25.31 -17.90 34.33
C TYR A 517 -23.95 -18.44 34.81
N HIS A 518 -23.42 -19.40 34.06
CA HIS A 518 -22.10 -19.97 34.28
C HIS A 518 -21.05 -19.21 33.47
N SER A 519 -19.80 -19.23 33.96
CA SER A 519 -18.66 -18.60 33.32
C SER A 519 -17.43 -19.51 33.28
N LYS A 520 -16.58 -19.34 32.26
CA LYS A 520 -15.29 -20.03 32.16
C LYS A 520 -14.29 -19.20 31.36
N PHE A 521 -13.02 -19.20 31.76
CA PHE A 521 -11.97 -18.57 30.94
C PHE A 521 -11.39 -19.61 29.98
N PHE A 522 -11.36 -19.29 28.69
CA PHE A 522 -11.17 -20.28 27.64
C PHE A 522 -10.22 -19.79 26.54
N SER A 523 -9.31 -20.66 26.06
CA SER A 523 -8.44 -20.40 24.91
C SER A 523 -7.74 -21.64 24.36
N PRO A 524 -8.00 -22.00 23.10
CA PRO A 524 -8.84 -23.17 22.73
C PRO A 524 -9.01 -24.24 23.85
N TRP A 525 -9.14 -25.52 23.50
CA TRP A 525 -9.32 -26.59 24.51
C TRP A 525 -8.09 -26.82 25.42
N ASP A 526 -6.96 -26.22 25.08
CA ASP A 526 -5.71 -26.29 25.84
C ASP A 526 -5.78 -25.47 27.14
N VAL A 527 -6.60 -24.41 27.17
CA VAL A 527 -6.75 -23.52 28.32
C VAL A 527 -8.23 -23.38 28.68
N GLN A 528 -8.60 -23.91 29.85
CA GLN A 528 -9.97 -23.98 30.34
C GLN A 528 -10.03 -23.68 31.84
N PHE A 529 -9.69 -22.46 32.25
CA PHE A 529 -9.67 -22.12 33.66
C PHE A 529 -11.08 -22.05 34.26
N GLY A 530 -11.24 -22.79 35.36
CA GLY A 530 -12.39 -22.73 36.23
C GLY A 530 -11.97 -22.43 37.67
N ALA A 531 -12.88 -21.94 38.49
CA ALA A 531 -12.56 -21.50 39.84
C ALA A 531 -12.50 -22.68 40.82
N ASP A 532 -11.56 -22.61 41.77
CA ASP A 532 -11.52 -23.54 42.90
C ASP A 532 -12.60 -23.22 43.94
N SER A 533 -13.22 -22.03 43.85
CA SER A 533 -14.37 -21.59 44.64
C SER A 533 -15.43 -20.93 43.74
N PRO A 534 -16.22 -21.72 42.98
CA PRO A 534 -17.10 -21.26 41.90
C PRO A 534 -18.04 -20.09 42.20
N THR A 535 -18.48 -19.95 43.45
CA THR A 535 -19.45 -18.91 43.84
C THR A 535 -18.79 -17.60 44.29
N ALA A 536 -17.47 -17.56 44.46
CA ALA A 536 -16.76 -16.37 44.92
C ALA A 536 -16.48 -15.41 43.75
N LEU A 537 -16.60 -14.10 44.01
CA LEU A 537 -16.26 -13.06 43.02
C LEU A 537 -14.75 -12.96 42.77
N SER A 538 -13.91 -13.46 43.68
CA SER A 538 -12.48 -13.59 43.47
C SER A 538 -11.94 -14.86 44.13
N GLY A 539 -10.82 -15.36 43.61
CA GLY A 539 -10.21 -16.58 44.11
C GLY A 539 -9.12 -17.12 43.20
N THR A 540 -8.75 -18.38 43.43
CA THR A 540 -7.83 -19.14 42.59
C THR A 540 -8.59 -19.92 41.53
N MET A 541 -7.92 -20.21 40.42
CA MET A 541 -8.43 -21.00 39.32
C MET A 541 -7.41 -22.02 38.84
N THR A 542 -7.92 -23.15 38.37
CA THR A 542 -7.13 -24.26 37.83
C THR A 542 -7.54 -24.53 36.38
N ASN A 543 -6.59 -24.84 35.51
CA ASN A 543 -6.88 -25.23 34.13
C ASN A 543 -7.57 -26.61 34.13
N GLY A 544 -8.80 -26.67 33.61
CA GLY A 544 -9.71 -27.80 33.75
C GLY A 544 -10.61 -27.76 35.00
N GLY A 545 -10.59 -26.66 35.76
CA GLY A 545 -11.42 -26.45 36.95
C GLY A 545 -12.92 -26.28 36.67
N ASP A 546 -13.68 -26.16 37.76
CA ASP A 546 -15.13 -26.06 37.75
C ASP A 546 -15.64 -24.74 37.15
N ASN A 547 -16.80 -24.79 36.50
CA ASN A 547 -17.46 -23.60 35.95
C ASN A 547 -17.76 -22.59 37.07
N ILE A 548 -17.53 -21.31 36.79
CA ILE A 548 -17.73 -20.21 37.73
C ILE A 548 -19.22 -19.83 37.77
N THR A 549 -19.81 -19.68 38.95
CA THR A 549 -21.24 -19.40 39.18
C THR A 549 -21.42 -18.24 40.16
N ASN A 550 -20.58 -17.21 40.05
CA ASN A 550 -20.44 -16.14 41.03
C ASN A 550 -21.33 -14.90 40.75
N ILE A 551 -21.98 -14.82 39.58
CA ILE A 551 -22.83 -13.69 39.22
C ILE A 551 -24.25 -13.88 39.76
N THR A 552 -24.57 -13.17 40.84
CA THR A 552 -25.91 -13.20 41.49
C THR A 552 -26.79 -12.03 41.09
N GLU A 553 -26.24 -10.98 40.48
CA GLU A 553 -26.97 -9.80 40.02
C GLU A 553 -26.48 -9.42 38.61
N SER A 554 -27.40 -9.29 37.65
CA SER A 554 -27.03 -8.85 36.29
C SER A 554 -26.47 -7.43 36.31
N GLY A 555 -25.47 -7.15 35.48
CA GLY A 555 -24.83 -5.83 35.42
C GLY A 555 -23.54 -5.82 34.61
N LEU A 556 -22.85 -4.69 34.67
CA LEU A 556 -21.52 -4.52 34.10
C LEU A 556 -20.47 -4.93 35.14
N TYR A 557 -19.46 -5.69 34.69
CA TYR A 557 -18.38 -6.17 35.53
C TYR A 557 -17.03 -5.90 34.89
N ASP A 558 -16.07 -5.45 35.68
CA ASP A 558 -14.65 -5.55 35.32
C ASP A 558 -14.15 -6.92 35.78
N VAL A 559 -13.49 -7.64 34.89
CA VAL A 559 -12.98 -8.99 35.14
C VAL A 559 -11.49 -9.00 34.89
N THR A 560 -10.72 -9.46 35.87
CA THR A 560 -9.25 -9.59 35.79
C THR A 560 -8.85 -11.02 36.10
N ILE A 561 -7.90 -11.56 35.34
CA ILE A 561 -7.20 -12.79 35.68
C ILE A 561 -5.69 -12.59 35.62
N GLU A 562 -4.97 -13.32 36.46
CA GLU A 562 -3.51 -13.46 36.38
C GLU A 562 -3.20 -14.96 36.28
N VAL A 563 -2.47 -15.36 35.23
CA VAL A 563 -2.14 -16.78 34.98
C VAL A 563 -0.70 -17.08 35.31
N ALA A 564 -0.43 -18.29 35.82
CA ALA A 564 0.92 -18.81 35.88
C ALA A 564 1.51 -18.97 34.47
N ASN A 565 2.83 -18.87 34.35
CA ASN A 565 3.53 -18.91 33.05
C ASN A 565 3.44 -20.28 32.34
N ASP A 566 3.05 -21.33 33.03
CA ASP A 566 2.75 -22.65 32.47
C ASP A 566 1.26 -22.86 32.16
N TYR A 567 0.41 -21.88 32.47
CA TYR A 567 -1.03 -21.91 32.30
C TYR A 567 -1.71 -23.07 33.06
N SER A 568 -1.12 -23.52 34.17
CA SER A 568 -1.69 -24.57 35.03
C SER A 568 -2.70 -24.02 36.04
N ILE A 569 -2.40 -22.86 36.62
CA ILE A 569 -3.18 -22.18 37.67
C ILE A 569 -3.23 -20.67 37.43
N GLY A 570 -4.08 -19.98 38.18
CA GLY A 570 -4.13 -18.52 38.22
C GLY A 570 -5.04 -17.98 39.31
N THR A 571 -5.30 -16.69 39.25
CA THR A 571 -6.30 -15.99 40.08
C THR A 571 -7.30 -15.27 39.20
N TYR A 572 -8.47 -15.01 39.75
CA TYR A 572 -9.53 -14.25 39.07
C TYR A 572 -10.21 -13.28 40.04
N GLU A 573 -10.76 -12.19 39.48
CA GLU A 573 -11.55 -11.20 40.20
C GLU A 573 -12.65 -10.63 39.28
N PHE A 574 -13.87 -10.53 39.81
CA PHE A 574 -15.03 -9.89 39.19
C PHE A 574 -15.50 -8.73 40.06
N VAL A 575 -15.46 -7.51 39.53
CA VAL A 575 -15.86 -6.27 40.21
C VAL A 575 -17.06 -5.67 39.50
N LYS A 576 -18.22 -5.64 40.18
CA LYS A 576 -19.43 -5.00 39.66
C LYS A 576 -19.23 -3.48 39.60
N GLN A 577 -19.60 -2.86 38.47
CA GLN A 577 -19.50 -1.42 38.21
C GLN A 577 -20.77 -0.66 38.62
#